data_AF-A0A8C4UQ62-F1
#
_entry.id   AF-A0A8C4UQ62-F1
#
_cell.length_a   1.000
_cell.length_b   1.000
_cell.length_c   1.000
_cell.angle_alpha   90.00
_cell.angle_beta   90.00
_cell.angle_gamma   90.00
#
_symmetry.space_group_name_H-M   'P 1'
#
loop_
_entity.id
_entity.type
_entity.pdbx_description
1 polymer ?
#
loop_
_entity_poly.entity_id
_entity_poly.type
_entity_poly.pdbx_seq_one_letter_code
_entity_poly.pdbx_strand_id
1 'polypeptide(L)'
;LYYIRLSYDSNLDQLLHLMVKEWQMELPKLVISVHGGIQNFKLPSKIKQVFSKGLVKAAETTGAWIITEGINSGVSRHVGDALKGRASPHLKKVCAVGIPPWGVIENQRDLIGKDVICLYQTLGNPLSKLSTLNSMHSHFLMADDGTVGKYGNEMMLRRNLEKYISLQKIHTSEYSVCFETGMGQGVPIVGLVVEGGPNVILMVWEYVRASPAVPVVVYEGTGRAADILAFTHKHTGDTGDLKTSEIICNSKGLFK
;
A
#
# COMPACT_ATOMS: atom_id res chain seq x y z
N LEU A 1 -5.45 -7.75 15.34
CA LEU A 1 -4.57 -7.85 14.14
C LEU A 1 -4.88 -9.19 13.54
N TYR A 2 -5.22 -9.24 12.26
CA TYR A 2 -5.48 -10.48 11.55
C TYR A 2 -4.34 -10.75 10.57
N TYR A 3 -4.00 -12.02 10.38
CA TYR A 3 -3.00 -12.39 9.40
C TYR A 3 -3.31 -13.75 8.80
N ILE A 4 -2.77 -13.99 7.61
CA ILE A 4 -2.79 -15.30 6.96
C ILE A 4 -1.50 -15.48 6.17
N ARG A 5 -0.94 -16.69 6.21
CA ARG A 5 0.08 -17.15 5.25
C ARG A 5 -0.65 -17.79 4.07
N LEU A 6 -0.36 -17.34 2.86
CA LEU A 6 -0.98 -17.81 1.64
C LEU A 6 0.06 -18.00 0.54
N SER A 7 -0.26 -18.80 -0.48
CA SER A 7 0.57 -18.84 -1.68
C SER A 7 0.50 -17.50 -2.41
N TYR A 8 1.59 -17.08 -3.01
CA TYR A 8 1.67 -15.83 -3.78
C TYR A 8 0.71 -15.78 -5.00
N ASP A 9 0.19 -16.94 -5.42
CA ASP A 9 -0.78 -17.14 -6.51
C ASP A 9 -2.17 -17.62 -6.03
N SER A 10 -2.47 -17.49 -4.73
CA SER A 10 -3.77 -17.89 -4.17
C SER A 10 -4.97 -17.20 -4.84
N ASN A 11 -6.11 -17.88 -4.82
CA ASN A 11 -7.36 -17.41 -5.43
C ASN A 11 -7.84 -16.09 -4.78
N LEU A 12 -8.01 -15.05 -5.62
CA LEU A 12 -8.34 -13.70 -5.17
C LEU A 12 -9.77 -13.54 -4.67
N ASP A 13 -10.71 -14.35 -5.17
CA ASP A 13 -12.10 -14.34 -4.73
C ASP A 13 -12.21 -14.83 -3.28
N GLN A 14 -11.57 -15.98 -3.00
CA GLN A 14 -11.48 -16.52 -1.65
C GLN A 14 -10.73 -15.57 -0.70
N LEU A 15 -9.67 -14.93 -1.18
CA LEU A 15 -8.90 -13.97 -0.40
C LEU A 15 -9.73 -12.73 -0.05
N LEU A 16 -10.45 -12.15 -1.01
CA LEU A 16 -11.33 -11.01 -0.74
C LEU A 16 -12.51 -11.42 0.15
N HIS A 17 -13.05 -12.62 -0.03
CA HIS A 17 -14.09 -13.18 0.84
C HIS A 17 -13.61 -13.26 2.29
N LEU A 18 -12.42 -13.82 2.53
CA LEU A 18 -11.79 -13.84 3.86
C LEU A 18 -11.70 -12.43 4.45
N MET A 19 -11.18 -11.48 3.68
CA MET A 19 -10.99 -10.10 4.15
C MET A 19 -12.31 -9.42 4.52
N VAL A 20 -13.33 -9.52 3.66
CA VAL A 20 -14.59 -8.77 3.85
C VAL A 20 -15.57 -9.50 4.79
N LYS A 21 -15.67 -10.82 4.69
CA LYS A 21 -16.65 -11.62 5.43
C LYS A 21 -16.12 -12.12 6.76
N GLU A 22 -14.97 -12.79 6.75
CA GLU A 22 -14.42 -13.40 7.96
C GLU A 22 -13.71 -12.39 8.85
N TRP A 23 -12.89 -11.51 8.26
CA TRP A 23 -12.22 -10.42 8.99
C TRP A 23 -13.10 -9.18 9.17
N GLN A 24 -14.31 -9.19 8.61
CA GLN A 24 -15.29 -8.11 8.72
C GLN A 24 -14.75 -6.75 8.26
N MET A 25 -13.86 -6.74 7.27
CA MET A 25 -13.34 -5.49 6.71
C MET A 25 -14.41 -4.83 5.84
N GLU A 26 -14.67 -3.54 6.06
CA GLU A 26 -15.48 -2.74 5.15
C GLU A 26 -14.78 -2.66 3.78
N LEU A 27 -15.50 -2.99 2.70
CA LEU A 27 -14.97 -2.89 1.33
C LEU A 27 -14.51 -1.43 1.08
N PRO A 28 -13.28 -1.20 0.59
CA PRO A 28 -12.75 0.15 0.47
C PRO A 28 -13.47 0.93 -0.63
N LYS A 29 -13.61 2.23 -0.42
CA LYS A 29 -14.02 3.16 -1.50
C LYS A 29 -12.84 3.69 -2.31
N LEU A 30 -11.61 3.41 -1.84
CA LEU A 30 -10.34 3.78 -2.46
C LEU A 30 -9.24 2.85 -1.92
N VAL A 31 -8.29 2.47 -2.76
CA VAL A 31 -7.04 1.85 -2.30
C VAL A 31 -5.89 2.82 -2.53
N ILE A 32 -5.13 3.09 -1.47
CA ILE A 32 -3.87 3.84 -1.52
C ILE A 32 -2.74 2.82 -1.41
N SER A 33 -2.11 2.49 -2.55
CA SER A 33 -1.01 1.55 -2.62
C SER A 33 0.32 2.28 -2.48
N VAL A 34 0.96 2.17 -1.32
CA VAL A 34 2.20 2.90 -1.01
C VAL A 34 3.43 2.07 -1.34
N HIS A 35 4.34 2.64 -2.11
CA HIS A 35 5.57 2.03 -2.60
C HIS A 35 6.76 2.92 -2.29
N GLY A 36 7.94 2.32 -2.08
CA GLY A 36 9.12 3.08 -1.72
C GLY A 36 10.32 2.23 -1.37
N GLY A 37 11.26 2.82 -0.63
CA GLY A 37 12.43 2.09 -0.15
C GLY A 37 12.07 1.05 0.91
N ILE A 38 12.59 -0.17 0.78
CA ILE A 38 12.47 -1.24 1.79
C ILE A 38 13.46 -1.00 2.96
N GLN A 39 14.63 -0.45 2.65
CA GLN A 39 15.63 -0.08 3.66
C GLN A 39 15.26 1.22 4.36
N ASN A 40 15.72 1.40 5.61
CA ASN A 40 15.47 2.62 6.36
C ASN A 40 16.10 3.85 5.69
N PHE A 41 15.30 4.91 5.52
CA PHE A 41 15.74 6.22 5.05
C PHE A 41 15.10 7.32 5.90
N LYS A 42 15.70 8.51 5.89
CA LYS A 42 15.19 9.67 6.62
C LYS A 42 14.41 10.58 5.66
N LEU A 43 13.18 10.90 6.03
CA LEU A 43 12.40 11.94 5.36
C LEU A 43 12.75 13.31 5.94
N PRO A 44 12.93 14.35 5.11
CA PRO A 44 13.01 15.73 5.60
C PRO A 44 11.77 16.08 6.43
N SER A 45 11.93 16.79 7.55
CA SER A 45 10.86 17.03 8.53
C SER A 45 9.57 17.60 7.91
N LYS A 46 9.72 18.56 6.99
CA LYS A 46 8.60 19.17 6.28
C LYS A 46 7.86 18.15 5.40
N ILE A 47 8.58 17.30 4.68
CA ILE A 47 7.99 16.26 3.83
C ILE A 47 7.33 15.19 4.70
N LYS A 48 7.97 14.77 5.79
CA LYS A 48 7.39 13.83 6.75
C LYS A 48 6.04 14.33 7.26
N GLN A 49 5.95 15.60 7.66
CA GLN A 49 4.69 16.19 8.14
C GLN A 49 3.60 16.20 7.07
N VAL A 50 3.91 16.63 5.84
CA VAL A 50 2.94 16.67 4.73
C VAL A 50 2.50 15.26 4.34
N PHE A 51 3.43 14.32 4.22
CA PHE A 51 3.16 12.92 3.95
C PHE A 51 2.22 12.31 5.00
N SER A 52 2.58 12.43 6.29
CA SER A 52 1.80 11.82 7.37
C SER A 52 0.40 12.42 7.46
N LYS A 53 0.27 13.76 7.41
CA LYS A 53 -1.04 14.42 7.47
C LYS A 53 -1.89 14.09 6.25
N GLY A 54 -1.31 14.15 5.05
CA GLY A 54 -2.01 13.88 3.79
C GLY A 54 -2.51 12.44 3.72
N LEU A 55 -1.66 11.46 4.05
CA LEU A 55 -2.02 10.04 4.01
C LEU A 55 -3.15 9.72 4.99
N VAL A 56 -3.03 10.16 6.25
CA VAL A 56 -4.06 9.90 7.27
C VAL A 56 -5.36 10.60 6.89
N LYS A 57 -5.29 11.87 6.47
CA LYS A 57 -6.49 12.62 6.08
C LYS A 57 -7.20 11.98 4.88
N ALA A 58 -6.46 11.57 3.86
CA ALA A 58 -7.03 10.91 2.68
C ALA A 58 -7.73 9.60 3.08
N ALA A 59 -7.04 8.73 3.82
CA ALA A 59 -7.59 7.44 4.22
C ALA A 59 -8.85 7.57 5.09
N GLU A 60 -8.86 8.51 6.05
CA GLU A 60 -10.02 8.74 6.91
C GLU A 60 -11.20 9.35 6.16
N THR A 61 -10.94 10.29 5.24
CA THR A 61 -12.00 10.99 4.51
C THR A 61 -12.72 10.05 3.53
N THR A 62 -11.98 9.15 2.88
CA THR A 62 -12.55 8.26 1.87
C THR A 62 -12.93 6.88 2.41
N GLY A 63 -12.44 6.48 3.58
CA GLY A 63 -12.49 5.08 4.01
C GLY A 63 -11.58 4.20 3.16
N ALA A 64 -10.37 4.68 2.85
CA ALA A 64 -9.43 3.93 2.02
C ALA A 64 -8.78 2.78 2.78
N TRP A 65 -8.44 1.72 2.06
CA TRP A 65 -7.41 0.79 2.49
C TRP A 65 -6.03 1.33 2.09
N ILE A 66 -5.07 1.25 3.01
CA ILE A 66 -3.66 1.52 2.74
C ILE A 66 -2.96 0.18 2.57
N ILE A 67 -2.34 -0.05 1.42
CA ILE A 67 -1.56 -1.26 1.16
C ILE A 67 -0.08 -0.91 1.15
N THR A 68 0.73 -1.67 1.90
CA THR A 68 2.20 -1.59 1.88
C THR A 68 2.80 -3.00 2.03
N GLU A 69 4.12 -3.11 2.06
CA GLU A 69 4.84 -4.34 2.39
C GLU A 69 4.64 -4.80 3.85
N GLY A 70 4.16 -3.93 4.75
CA GLY A 70 3.86 -4.28 6.14
C GLY A 70 5.07 -4.47 7.07
N ILE A 71 6.29 -4.37 6.56
CA ILE A 71 7.51 -4.49 7.37
C ILE A 71 7.83 -3.22 8.16
N ASN A 72 8.56 -3.33 9.26
CA ASN A 72 8.92 -2.24 10.17
C ASN A 72 10.21 -1.51 9.74
N SER A 73 10.37 -1.31 8.44
CA SER A 73 11.49 -0.61 7.81
C SER A 73 11.01 0.22 6.63
N GLY A 74 11.86 1.15 6.19
CA GLY A 74 11.64 1.89 4.95
C GLY A 74 10.32 2.66 4.89
N VAL A 75 9.64 2.62 3.74
CA VAL A 75 8.39 3.34 3.51
C VAL A 75 7.26 2.85 4.41
N SER A 76 7.19 1.54 4.64
CA SER A 76 6.17 0.93 5.50
C SER A 76 6.30 1.39 6.95
N ARG A 77 7.53 1.64 7.44
CA ARG A 77 7.76 2.30 8.73
C ARG A 77 7.23 3.73 8.76
N HIS A 78 7.47 4.54 7.73
CA HIS A 78 6.94 5.91 7.67
C HIS A 78 5.41 5.95 7.64
N VAL A 79 4.77 4.98 6.97
CA VAL A 79 3.31 4.78 7.02
C VAL A 79 2.87 4.45 8.44
N GLY A 80 3.53 3.50 9.11
CA GLY A 80 3.23 3.16 10.50
C GLY A 80 3.35 4.35 11.45
N ASP A 81 4.44 5.13 11.34
CA ASP A 81 4.64 6.37 12.10
C ASP A 81 3.48 7.37 11.89
N ALA A 82 3.02 7.54 10.65
CA ALA A 82 1.89 8.40 10.32
C ALA A 82 0.59 7.93 11.00
N LEU A 83 0.35 6.62 10.99
CA LEU A 83 -0.82 6.01 11.64
C LEU A 83 -0.74 6.03 13.16
N LYS A 84 0.48 6.01 13.74
CA LYS A 84 0.70 6.08 15.19
C LYS A 84 0.43 7.48 15.75
N GLY A 85 0.72 8.53 14.98
CA GLY A 85 0.47 9.93 15.36
C GLY A 85 -1.00 10.30 15.53
N ARG A 86 -1.93 9.36 15.34
CA ARG A 86 -3.37 9.53 15.55
C ARG A 86 -3.68 9.60 17.05
N ALA A 87 -4.07 10.77 17.52
CA ALA A 87 -4.34 11.03 18.94
C ALA A 87 -5.79 10.73 19.39
N SER A 88 -6.74 10.52 18.46
CA SER A 88 -8.17 10.45 18.80
C SER A 88 -8.70 9.01 18.81
N PRO A 89 -9.24 8.52 19.95
CA PRO A 89 -9.89 7.20 20.06
C PRO A 89 -11.21 7.10 19.26
N HIS A 90 -11.81 8.23 18.87
CA HIS A 90 -13.15 8.29 18.28
C HIS A 90 -13.17 8.25 16.75
N LEU A 91 -12.00 8.30 16.10
CA LEU A 91 -11.91 8.24 14.65
C LEU A 91 -11.99 6.80 14.15
N LYS A 92 -12.70 6.56 13.04
CA LYS A 92 -12.74 5.27 12.36
C LYS A 92 -11.32 4.75 12.16
N LYS A 93 -11.06 3.49 12.53
CA LYS A 93 -9.73 2.90 12.40
C LYS A 93 -9.35 2.77 10.93
N VAL A 94 -8.27 3.43 10.52
CA VAL A 94 -7.72 3.29 9.16
C VAL A 94 -7.30 1.84 8.94
N CYS A 95 -7.71 1.27 7.81
CA CYS A 95 -7.34 -0.08 7.44
C CYS A 95 -5.99 -0.07 6.72
N ALA A 96 -4.96 -0.64 7.35
CA ALA A 96 -3.63 -0.79 6.78
C ALA A 96 -3.31 -2.28 6.60
N VAL A 97 -3.11 -2.70 5.36
CA VAL A 97 -2.85 -4.08 4.96
C VAL A 97 -1.38 -4.20 4.55
N GLY A 98 -0.65 -5.06 5.26
CA GLY A 98 0.73 -5.42 4.92
C GLY A 98 0.76 -6.65 4.03
N ILE A 99 1.51 -6.63 2.93
CA ILE A 99 1.73 -7.79 2.05
C ILE A 99 3.23 -8.11 1.99
N PRO A 100 3.83 -8.64 3.07
CA PRO A 100 5.23 -9.06 3.07
C PRO A 100 5.40 -10.44 2.42
N PRO A 101 6.57 -10.76 1.83
CA PRO A 101 6.96 -12.14 1.63
C PRO A 101 7.05 -12.88 2.97
N TRP A 102 6.57 -14.12 3.06
CA TRP A 102 6.68 -14.93 4.27
C TRP A 102 8.14 -15.12 4.68
N GLY A 103 9.01 -15.46 3.73
CA GLY A 103 10.42 -15.76 3.97
C GLY A 103 11.29 -14.59 4.42
N VAL A 104 10.78 -13.35 4.42
CA VAL A 104 11.53 -12.17 4.92
C VAL A 104 11.14 -11.78 6.34
N ILE A 105 10.16 -12.46 6.95
CA ILE A 105 9.64 -12.12 8.26
C ILE A 105 10.56 -12.70 9.34
N GLU A 106 11.14 -11.82 10.15
CA GLU A 106 11.89 -12.22 11.34
C GLU A 106 10.95 -12.95 12.31
N ASN A 107 11.41 -14.04 12.93
CA ASN A 107 10.64 -14.86 13.86
C ASN A 107 9.31 -15.41 13.27
N GLN A 108 9.27 -15.66 11.96
CA GLN A 108 8.06 -16.19 11.29
C GLN A 108 7.52 -17.49 11.92
N ARG A 109 8.35 -18.28 12.61
CA ARG A 109 7.91 -19.50 13.31
C ARG A 109 6.91 -19.23 14.43
N ASP A 110 6.98 -18.06 15.06
CA ASP A 110 6.05 -17.65 16.13
C ASP A 110 4.62 -17.44 15.59
N LEU A 111 4.49 -17.21 14.28
CA LEU A 111 3.25 -16.99 13.57
C LEU A 111 2.63 -18.30 13.03
N ILE A 112 3.23 -19.45 13.32
CA ILE A 112 2.69 -20.74 12.89
C ILE A 112 1.66 -21.20 13.94
N GLY A 113 0.41 -21.23 13.53
CA GLY A 113 -0.69 -21.73 14.32
C GLY A 113 -1.97 -21.79 13.49
N LYS A 114 -2.87 -22.73 13.83
CA LYS A 114 -4.19 -22.84 13.19
C LYS A 114 -5.24 -22.37 14.19
N ASP A 115 -5.99 -21.33 13.83
CA ASP A 115 -7.09 -20.78 14.65
C ASP A 115 -6.67 -20.42 16.09
N VAL A 116 -5.44 -19.92 16.25
CA VAL A 116 -4.85 -19.54 17.55
C VAL A 116 -4.31 -18.12 17.55
N ILE A 117 -4.20 -17.55 18.74
CA ILE A 117 -3.49 -16.30 18.96
C ILE A 117 -1.99 -16.61 19.08
N CYS A 118 -1.22 -16.07 18.14
CA CYS A 118 0.24 -16.14 18.16
C CYS A 118 0.84 -14.89 18.82
N LEU A 119 1.78 -15.10 19.74
CA LEU A 119 2.57 -14.01 20.30
C LEU A 119 3.77 -13.76 19.39
N TYR A 120 3.80 -12.60 18.74
CA TYR A 120 4.87 -12.22 17.82
C TYR A 120 5.77 -11.13 18.42
N GLN A 121 7.08 -11.41 18.44
CA GLN A 121 8.07 -10.45 18.92
C GLN A 121 8.57 -9.54 17.79
N THR A 122 8.36 -8.23 17.95
CA THR A 122 8.76 -7.20 16.98
C THR A 122 10.21 -6.70 17.15
N LEU A 123 10.94 -7.24 18.13
CA LEU A 123 12.36 -6.96 18.32
C LEU A 123 13.17 -7.64 17.22
N GLY A 124 13.77 -6.82 16.36
CA GLY A 124 14.65 -7.30 15.30
C GLY A 124 16.00 -7.75 15.85
N ASN A 125 16.58 -8.76 15.20
CA ASN A 125 17.97 -9.16 15.45
C ASN A 125 18.91 -8.25 14.63
N PRO A 126 19.83 -7.49 15.25
CA PRO A 126 20.74 -6.59 14.54
C PRO A 126 21.64 -7.27 13.50
N LEU A 127 21.84 -8.59 13.62
CA LEU A 127 22.65 -9.39 12.70
C LEU A 127 21.82 -10.04 11.59
N SER A 128 20.49 -10.01 11.69
CA SER A 128 19.60 -10.59 10.70
C SER A 128 19.39 -9.64 9.52
N LYS A 129 19.21 -10.21 8.33
CA LYS A 129 18.81 -9.49 7.11
C LYS A 129 17.29 -9.52 6.91
N LEU A 130 16.55 -10.20 7.78
CA LEU A 130 15.09 -10.27 7.76
C LEU A 130 14.50 -8.99 8.38
N SER A 131 13.18 -8.85 8.29
CA SER A 131 12.46 -7.67 8.76
C SER A 131 11.32 -8.06 9.68
N THR A 132 11.09 -7.26 10.72
CA THR A 132 9.96 -7.46 11.61
C THR A 132 8.69 -6.85 11.03
N LEU A 133 7.52 -7.37 11.41
CA LEU A 133 6.24 -6.78 11.03
C LEU A 133 6.01 -5.44 11.73
N ASN A 134 5.34 -4.51 11.04
CA ASN A 134 4.98 -3.21 11.60
C ASN A 134 3.68 -3.31 12.42
N SER A 135 3.74 -3.00 13.71
CA SER A 135 2.60 -3.14 14.62
C SER A 135 1.44 -2.16 14.36
N MET A 136 1.64 -1.16 13.49
CA MET A 136 0.60 -0.21 13.12
C MET A 136 -0.29 -0.68 11.97
N HIS A 137 0.06 -1.79 11.31
CA HIS A 137 -0.79 -2.43 10.31
C HIS A 137 -1.86 -3.29 10.99
N SER A 138 -3.09 -3.26 10.46
CA SER A 138 -4.23 -3.98 11.03
C SER A 138 -4.35 -5.41 10.51
N HIS A 139 -3.91 -5.65 9.26
CA HIS A 139 -4.02 -6.94 8.58
C HIS A 139 -2.72 -7.29 7.85
N PHE A 140 -2.42 -8.59 7.73
CA PHE A 140 -1.27 -9.09 6.99
C PHE A 140 -1.62 -10.24 6.06
N LEU A 141 -1.19 -10.12 4.80
CA LEU A 141 -1.26 -11.16 3.77
C LEU A 141 0.17 -11.61 3.49
N MET A 142 0.63 -12.66 4.15
CA MET A 142 2.02 -13.12 4.07
C MET A 142 2.17 -14.02 2.85
N ALA A 143 2.74 -13.48 1.78
CA ALA A 143 2.90 -14.16 0.50
C ALA A 143 4.05 -15.17 0.56
N ASP A 144 3.74 -16.44 0.42
CA ASP A 144 4.72 -17.51 0.45
C ASP A 144 4.98 -18.07 -0.94
N ASP A 145 6.24 -18.08 -1.34
CA ASP A 145 6.75 -18.66 -2.57
C ASP A 145 7.79 -19.77 -2.31
N GLY A 146 7.92 -20.19 -1.05
CA GLY A 146 8.89 -21.19 -0.60
C GLY A 146 10.33 -20.67 -0.46
N THR A 147 10.61 -19.41 -0.80
CA THR A 147 11.94 -18.82 -0.66
C THR A 147 12.18 -18.24 0.73
N VAL A 148 13.45 -18.02 1.07
CA VAL A 148 13.87 -17.39 2.34
C VAL A 148 14.68 -16.13 2.02
N GLY A 149 14.33 -15.02 2.67
CA GLY A 149 15.03 -13.74 2.56
C GLY A 149 14.90 -13.05 1.20
N LYS A 150 13.97 -13.46 0.33
CA LYS A 150 13.78 -12.87 -1.00
C LYS A 150 12.49 -12.06 -1.08
N TYR A 151 12.57 -10.98 -1.84
CA TYR A 151 11.46 -10.15 -2.27
C TYR A 151 11.21 -10.38 -3.77
N GLY A 152 9.99 -10.11 -4.24
CA GLY A 152 9.59 -10.14 -5.64
C GLY A 152 8.17 -10.67 -5.85
N ASN A 153 7.86 -11.88 -5.36
CA ASN A 153 6.60 -12.57 -5.68
C ASN A 153 5.38 -12.00 -4.92
N GLU A 154 5.59 -11.37 -3.76
CA GLU A 154 4.56 -10.62 -3.04
C GLU A 154 3.97 -9.50 -3.90
N MET A 155 4.76 -8.93 -4.81
CA MET A 155 4.28 -7.88 -5.72
C MET A 155 3.29 -8.42 -6.75
N MET A 156 3.39 -9.70 -7.15
CA MET A 156 2.39 -10.31 -8.01
C MET A 156 1.05 -10.44 -7.28
N LEU A 157 1.07 -10.98 -6.05
CA LEU A 157 -0.12 -11.07 -5.20
C LEU A 157 -0.75 -9.68 -5.00
N ARG A 158 0.06 -8.68 -4.64
CA ARG A 158 -0.39 -7.30 -4.41
C ARG A 158 -1.06 -6.70 -5.63
N ARG A 159 -0.44 -6.77 -6.82
CA ARG A 159 -1.00 -6.25 -8.08
C ARG A 159 -2.30 -6.96 -8.47
N ASN A 160 -2.32 -8.27 -8.32
CA ASN A 160 -3.50 -9.07 -8.64
C ASN A 160 -4.66 -8.72 -7.70
N LEU A 161 -4.40 -8.57 -6.41
CA LEU A 161 -5.39 -8.15 -5.42
C LEU A 161 -5.89 -6.73 -5.68
N GLU A 162 -5.00 -5.77 -5.96
CA GLU A 162 -5.39 -4.40 -6.33
C GLU A 162 -6.31 -4.38 -7.55
N LYS A 163 -5.96 -5.13 -8.60
CA LYS A 163 -6.78 -5.28 -9.80
C LYS A 163 -8.11 -5.97 -9.50
N TYR A 164 -8.14 -6.97 -8.63
CA TYR A 164 -9.37 -7.65 -8.26
C TYR A 164 -10.30 -6.74 -7.45
N ILE A 165 -9.75 -5.95 -6.53
CA ILE A 165 -10.48 -4.95 -5.75
C ILE A 165 -11.06 -3.87 -6.67
N SER A 166 -10.31 -3.44 -7.70
CA SER A 166 -10.80 -2.40 -8.61
C SER A 166 -11.98 -2.82 -9.48
N LEU A 167 -12.25 -4.12 -9.60
CA LEU A 167 -13.44 -4.65 -10.27
C LEU A 167 -14.66 -4.73 -9.34
N GLN A 168 -14.48 -4.56 -8.04
CA GLN A 168 -15.58 -4.63 -7.07
C GLN A 168 -16.45 -3.38 -7.15
N LYS A 169 -17.76 -3.58 -7.17
CA LYS A 169 -18.73 -2.48 -7.23
C LYS A 169 -18.82 -1.80 -5.87
N ILE A 170 -18.73 -0.47 -5.87
CA ILE A 170 -19.04 0.32 -4.69
C ILE A 170 -20.57 0.37 -4.55
N HIS A 171 -21.13 -0.37 -3.60
CA HIS A 171 -22.55 -0.24 -3.27
C HIS A 171 -22.76 1.04 -2.45
N THR A 172 -22.98 2.17 -3.11
CA THR A 172 -23.61 3.33 -2.48
C THR A 172 -25.08 3.02 -2.22
N SER A 173 -25.51 3.21 -0.98
CA SER A 173 -26.83 2.88 -0.42
C SER A 173 -28.04 3.26 -1.30
N GLU A 174 -29.15 2.52 -1.09
CA GLU A 174 -30.48 2.50 -1.73
C GLU A 174 -31.26 3.83 -1.88
N TYR A 175 -30.63 5.01 -1.76
CA TYR A 175 -31.30 6.30 -1.92
C TYR A 175 -30.65 7.23 -2.96
N SER A 176 -29.65 6.75 -3.68
CA SER A 176 -29.02 7.52 -4.75
C SER A 176 -29.82 7.28 -6.03
N VAL A 177 -30.74 8.22 -6.33
CA VAL A 177 -31.48 8.27 -7.60
C VAL A 177 -30.50 8.05 -8.75
N CYS A 178 -30.72 6.96 -9.48
CA CYS A 178 -30.04 6.65 -10.72
C CYS A 178 -30.33 7.78 -11.71
N PHE A 179 -29.40 8.72 -11.87
CA PHE A 179 -29.30 9.42 -13.15
C PHE A 179 -28.72 8.43 -14.16
N GLU A 180 -29.35 8.39 -15.33
CA GLU A 180 -29.15 7.46 -16.43
C GLU A 180 -27.77 7.60 -17.11
N THR A 181 -26.69 7.35 -16.36
CA THR A 181 -25.35 7.10 -16.89
C THR A 181 -24.81 5.82 -16.28
N GLY A 182 -25.11 4.70 -16.94
CA GLY A 182 -24.66 3.38 -16.53
C GLY A 182 -23.14 3.29 -16.38
N MET A 183 -22.68 2.96 -15.17
CA MET A 183 -21.48 2.17 -14.82
C MET A 183 -21.19 2.45 -13.34
N GLY A 184 -21.46 1.48 -12.45
CA GLY A 184 -20.89 1.55 -11.10
C GLY A 184 -19.37 1.58 -11.23
N GLN A 185 -18.73 2.70 -10.89
CA GLN A 185 -17.28 2.80 -10.89
C GLN A 185 -16.73 1.80 -9.87
N GLY A 186 -15.84 0.92 -10.33
CA GLY A 186 -15.15 0.01 -9.43
C GLY A 186 -14.25 0.76 -8.45
N VAL A 187 -13.67 0.06 -7.45
CA VAL A 187 -12.85 0.72 -6.44
C VAL A 187 -11.60 1.37 -7.09
N PRO A 188 -11.42 2.70 -7.01
CA PRO A 188 -10.23 3.34 -7.57
C PRO A 188 -8.97 2.92 -6.80
N ILE A 189 -7.88 2.75 -7.54
CA ILE A 189 -6.54 2.47 -7.00
C ILE A 189 -5.66 3.68 -7.30
N VAL A 190 -4.89 4.12 -6.31
CA VAL A 190 -3.88 5.19 -6.47
C VAL A 190 -2.55 4.68 -5.93
N GLY A 191 -1.51 4.77 -6.75
CA GLY A 191 -0.13 4.53 -6.33
C GLY A 191 0.44 5.73 -5.59
N LEU A 192 1.19 5.50 -4.52
CA LEU A 192 1.91 6.53 -3.78
C LEU A 192 3.39 6.16 -3.71
N VAL A 193 4.27 7.01 -4.23
CA VAL A 193 5.71 6.74 -4.26
C VAL A 193 6.44 7.67 -3.29
N VAL A 194 7.19 7.07 -2.37
CA VAL A 194 8.09 7.76 -1.45
C VAL A 194 9.46 7.11 -1.56
N GLU A 195 10.42 7.87 -2.05
CA GLU A 195 11.80 7.42 -2.22
C GLU A 195 11.87 6.24 -3.23
N GLY A 196 12.45 5.10 -2.90
CA GLY A 196 12.43 3.88 -3.72
C GLY A 196 13.72 3.56 -4.47
N GLY A 197 13.92 2.27 -4.76
CA GLY A 197 14.96 1.77 -5.66
C GLY A 197 14.45 1.51 -7.08
N PRO A 198 15.25 0.87 -7.95
CA PRO A 198 14.88 0.60 -9.35
C PRO A 198 13.56 -0.15 -9.52
N ASN A 199 13.23 -1.08 -8.60
CA ASN A 199 11.97 -1.83 -8.63
C ASN A 199 10.73 -0.92 -8.51
N VAL A 200 10.85 0.23 -7.85
CA VAL A 200 9.75 1.21 -7.77
C VAL A 200 9.52 1.87 -9.13
N ILE A 201 10.56 2.13 -9.91
CA ILE A 201 10.43 2.67 -11.28
C ILE A 201 9.70 1.65 -12.17
N LEU A 202 10.08 0.37 -12.09
CA LEU A 202 9.40 -0.71 -12.80
C LEU A 202 7.93 -0.81 -12.39
N MET A 203 7.63 -0.73 -11.10
CA MET A 203 6.24 -0.74 -10.61
C MET A 203 5.44 0.46 -11.14
N VAL A 204 6.00 1.67 -11.14
CA VAL A 204 5.32 2.84 -11.72
C VAL A 204 5.07 2.65 -13.21
N TRP A 205 6.04 2.12 -13.94
CA TRP A 205 5.88 1.81 -15.37
C TRP A 205 4.75 0.81 -15.63
N GLU A 206 4.61 -0.21 -14.80
CA GLU A 206 3.50 -1.17 -14.86
C GLU A 206 2.15 -0.53 -14.55
N TYR A 207 2.09 0.40 -13.58
CA TYR A 207 0.88 1.12 -13.21
C TYR A 207 0.38 2.04 -14.33
N VAL A 208 1.26 2.87 -14.91
CA VAL A 208 0.88 3.83 -15.96
C VAL A 208 0.56 3.17 -17.30
N ARG A 209 0.99 1.91 -17.50
CA ARG A 209 0.69 1.10 -18.69
C ARG A 209 -0.52 0.19 -18.52
N ALA A 210 -1.08 0.08 -17.31
CA ALA A 210 -2.27 -0.71 -17.08
C ALA A 210 -3.48 -0.16 -17.88
N SER A 211 -4.53 -0.97 -18.00
CA SER A 211 -5.78 -0.58 -18.66
C SER A 211 -6.98 -0.90 -17.75
N PRO A 212 -7.63 0.11 -17.14
CA PRO A 212 -7.22 1.51 -17.11
C PRO A 212 -5.90 1.71 -16.35
N ALA A 213 -5.20 2.80 -16.64
CA ALA A 213 -3.94 3.10 -15.98
C ALA A 213 -4.20 3.54 -14.52
N VAL A 214 -3.21 3.27 -13.67
CA VAL A 214 -3.28 3.56 -12.23
C VAL A 214 -2.55 4.89 -11.97
N PRO A 215 -3.24 5.93 -11.48
CA PRO A 215 -2.61 7.21 -11.19
C PRO A 215 -1.58 7.06 -10.06
N VAL A 216 -0.44 7.73 -10.21
CA VAL A 216 0.69 7.66 -9.27
C VAL A 216 1.03 9.03 -8.72
N VAL A 217 0.95 9.20 -7.40
CA VAL A 217 1.41 10.40 -6.71
C VAL A 217 2.84 10.18 -6.21
N VAL A 218 3.77 11.02 -6.68
CA VAL A 218 5.20 10.95 -6.32
C VAL A 218 5.53 12.06 -5.34
N TYR A 219 6.11 11.70 -4.17
CA TYR A 219 6.64 12.67 -3.22
C TYR A 219 8.07 13.07 -3.60
N GLU A 220 8.18 14.21 -4.27
CA GLU A 220 9.48 14.80 -4.62
C GLU A 220 10.24 15.27 -3.37
N GLY A 221 11.57 15.20 -3.43
CA GLY A 221 12.49 15.54 -2.35
C GLY A 221 12.66 14.41 -1.34
N THR A 222 12.18 13.20 -1.69
CA THR A 222 12.33 12.01 -0.85
C THR A 222 13.55 11.17 -1.23
N GLY A 223 14.14 11.42 -2.41
CA GLY A 223 15.37 10.76 -2.88
C GLY A 223 15.15 9.65 -3.90
N ARG A 224 16.25 9.20 -4.51
CA ARG A 224 16.33 8.03 -5.41
C ARG A 224 15.22 8.00 -6.47
N ALA A 225 14.45 6.91 -6.57
CA ALA A 225 13.47 6.69 -7.62
C ALA A 225 12.40 7.79 -7.68
N ALA A 226 11.88 8.26 -6.55
CA ALA A 226 10.89 9.33 -6.50
C ALA A 226 11.40 10.61 -7.15
N ASP A 227 12.64 11.02 -6.86
CA ASP A 227 13.21 12.26 -7.42
C ASP A 227 13.54 12.11 -8.90
N ILE A 228 13.99 10.93 -9.34
CA ILE A 228 14.18 10.62 -10.77
C ILE A 228 12.84 10.72 -11.50
N LEU A 229 11.79 10.06 -11.00
CA LEU A 229 10.45 10.09 -11.59
C LEU A 229 9.90 11.52 -11.64
N ALA A 230 10.06 12.29 -10.56
CA ALA A 230 9.60 13.67 -10.49
C ALA A 230 10.38 14.58 -11.46
N PHE A 231 11.70 14.41 -11.54
CA PHE A 231 12.54 15.13 -12.50
C PHE A 231 12.13 14.81 -13.93
N THR A 232 12.02 13.53 -14.29
CA THR A 232 11.60 13.11 -15.63
C THR A 232 10.25 13.71 -15.98
N HIS A 233 9.23 13.56 -15.14
CA HIS A 233 7.89 14.12 -15.39
C HIS A 233 7.91 15.63 -15.69
N LYS A 234 8.74 16.41 -14.97
CA LYS A 234 8.88 17.85 -15.20
C LYS A 234 9.57 18.22 -16.51
N HIS A 235 10.44 17.36 -17.03
CA HIS A 235 11.27 17.65 -18.22
C HIS A 235 10.81 16.90 -19.47
N THR A 236 9.86 15.96 -19.36
CA THR A 236 9.22 15.29 -20.50
C THR A 236 7.88 15.91 -20.88
N GLY A 237 7.39 16.90 -20.12
CA GLY A 237 6.16 17.63 -20.45
C GLY A 237 6.16 18.31 -21.83
N ASP A 238 7.34 18.56 -22.40
CA ASP A 238 7.51 19.21 -23.71
C ASP A 238 7.67 18.21 -24.88
N THR A 239 7.79 16.90 -24.63
CA THR A 239 7.95 15.86 -25.66
C THR A 239 6.77 14.89 -25.59
N GLY A 240 5.74 15.17 -26.39
CA GLY A 240 4.36 14.64 -26.28
C GLY A 240 4.11 13.14 -26.51
N ASP A 241 5.01 12.22 -26.12
CA ASP A 241 4.88 10.78 -26.42
C ASP A 241 4.73 9.85 -25.20
N LEU A 242 4.69 10.37 -23.98
CA LEU A 242 4.40 9.58 -22.78
C LEU A 242 3.07 10.01 -22.17
N LYS A 243 2.23 9.04 -21.76
CA LYS A 243 1.05 9.24 -20.90
C LYS A 243 1.48 9.66 -19.48
N THR A 244 2.29 10.71 -19.39
CA THR A 244 2.84 11.26 -18.15
C THR A 244 1.75 11.97 -17.33
N SER A 245 0.57 12.21 -17.92
CA SER A 245 -0.59 12.85 -17.28
C SER A 245 -1.10 12.13 -16.02
N GLU A 246 -0.72 10.87 -15.82
CA GLU A 246 -1.12 10.08 -14.65
C GLU A 246 -0.10 10.10 -13.50
N ILE A 247 1.07 10.72 -13.69
CA ILE A 247 2.05 10.95 -12.63
C ILE A 247 1.82 12.34 -12.05
N ILE A 248 1.48 12.41 -10.76
CA ILE A 248 1.25 13.66 -10.03
C ILE A 248 2.43 13.89 -9.09
N CYS A 249 3.24 14.90 -9.35
CA CYS A 249 4.39 15.25 -8.51
C CYS A 249 3.96 16.20 -7.37
N ASN A 250 4.02 15.72 -6.13
CA ASN A 250 3.70 16.53 -4.96
C ASN A 250 4.95 17.20 -4.40
N SER A 251 5.21 18.44 -4.85
CA SER A 251 6.36 19.25 -4.40
C SER A 251 5.97 20.36 -3.41
N LYS A 252 4.67 20.70 -3.32
CA LYS A 252 4.18 21.87 -2.54
C LYS A 252 2.87 21.64 -1.76
N GLY A 253 2.43 20.39 -1.60
CA GLY A 253 1.26 20.04 -0.79
C GLY A 253 -0.03 20.08 -1.60
N LEU A 254 -0.34 19.00 -2.32
CA LEU A 254 -1.64 18.75 -2.94
C LEU A 254 -2.80 18.55 -1.94
N PHE A 255 -2.51 18.54 -0.63
CA PHE A 255 -3.49 18.38 0.44
C PHE A 255 -3.37 19.53 1.45
N LYS A 256 -3.48 20.77 0.98
CA LYS A 256 -3.76 21.91 1.87
C LYS A 256 -5.25 22.04 2.09
#